data_AF-A0A959MEH0-F1
#
_entry.id   AF-A0A959MEH0-F1
#
_cell.length_a   1.000
_cell.length_b   1.000
_cell.length_c   1.000
_cell.angle_alpha   90.00
_cell.angle_beta   90.00
_cell.angle_gamma   90.00
#
_symmetry.space_group_name_H-M   'P 1'
#
loop_
_entity.id
_entity.type
_entity.pdbx_description
1 polymer ?
#
loop_
_entity_poly.entity_id
_entity_poly.type
_entity_poly.pdbx_seq_one_letter_code
_entity_poly.pdbx_strand_id
1 'polypeptide(L)'
;SGTQSTVGGGSTNTASGAQSTVGGGSTNTASGAQSTVGGGSTNTASGAQSTVGGGSINTASGIQSVVGGGAGGTASGSQSTVSGGGGNIASATGSTVGGGGGNTASGDYSAIPGGRGLTLSASADRSFGFLGGNTGLNNMTIGTADVAVFGNTDLWLANNDNGASQLRFYEANSTTGAFPGTTNYTSFEAGAQASDITYTLPVAAPSNNGELLSSTTGGVMAWTGDPQLSSIRLNGATAVTNSRIVVNEGHWTTQGTAPAAVGDGTNLAAGVTVTAASTDVAGIVTATDGGSIGTGVITVTFNAAYNSSPVVLVVPGNATAAGASFFVSNVSTTAFDINLSTTSGNGADTYVFNYHVIEMD
;
A
#
# COMPACT_ATOMS: atom_id res chain seq x y z
N SER A 1 -59.75 -26.48 -9.58
CA SER A 1 -58.94 -27.47 -10.32
C SER A 1 -58.38 -26.81 -11.57
N GLY A 2 -57.18 -27.21 -12.00
CA GLY A 2 -56.59 -26.83 -13.30
C GLY A 2 -56.59 -28.01 -14.28
N THR A 3 -56.50 -27.76 -15.58
CA THR A 3 -56.46 -28.80 -16.62
C THR A 3 -55.25 -29.72 -16.42
N GLN A 4 -55.46 -31.04 -16.37
CA GLN A 4 -54.39 -32.05 -16.15
C GLN A 4 -53.60 -31.87 -14.83
N SER A 5 -54.26 -31.35 -13.80
CA SER A 5 -53.66 -31.24 -12.46
C SER A 5 -53.68 -32.58 -11.71
N THR A 6 -52.68 -32.82 -10.86
CA THR A 6 -52.55 -34.04 -10.05
C THR A 6 -52.35 -33.72 -8.58
N VAL A 7 -53.10 -34.40 -7.71
CA VAL A 7 -52.83 -34.49 -6.27
C VAL A 7 -52.66 -35.96 -5.92
N GLY A 8 -51.46 -36.38 -5.53
CA GLY A 8 -51.15 -37.78 -5.25
C GLY A 8 -51.77 -38.34 -3.97
N GLY A 9 -52.08 -37.47 -3.00
CA GLY A 9 -52.74 -37.85 -1.74
C GLY A 9 -52.59 -36.79 -0.65
N GLY A 10 -52.84 -37.18 0.60
CA GLY A 10 -52.67 -36.31 1.78
C GLY A 10 -53.91 -35.51 2.18
N SER A 11 -53.70 -34.42 2.94
CA SER A 11 -54.77 -33.59 3.49
C SER A 11 -54.69 -32.16 2.94
N THR A 12 -55.83 -31.55 2.62
CA THR A 12 -55.96 -30.12 2.27
C THR A 12 -55.04 -29.60 1.17
N ASN A 13 -54.61 -30.47 0.25
CA ASN A 13 -53.75 -30.09 -0.87
C ASN A 13 -54.55 -29.50 -2.04
N THR A 14 -54.00 -28.49 -2.71
CA THR A 14 -54.62 -27.81 -3.85
C THR A 14 -53.68 -27.79 -5.06
N ALA A 15 -54.05 -28.47 -6.13
CA ALA A 15 -53.44 -28.32 -7.45
C ALA A 15 -54.43 -27.60 -8.39
N SER A 16 -54.20 -26.33 -8.67
CA SER A 16 -55.13 -25.47 -9.43
C SER A 16 -54.54 -24.92 -10.74
N GLY A 17 -53.21 -24.97 -10.92
CA GLY A 17 -52.58 -24.60 -12.19
C GLY A 17 -52.75 -25.67 -13.28
N ALA A 18 -52.68 -25.26 -14.55
CA ALA A 18 -52.65 -26.23 -15.66
C ALA A 18 -51.38 -27.09 -15.56
N GLN A 19 -51.50 -28.42 -15.67
CA GLN A 19 -50.39 -29.39 -15.52
C GLN A 19 -49.66 -29.28 -14.17
N SER A 20 -50.32 -28.74 -13.13
CA SER A 20 -49.73 -28.63 -11.80
C SER A 20 -49.75 -29.96 -11.05
N THR A 21 -48.75 -30.19 -10.19
CA THR A 21 -48.63 -31.43 -9.42
C THR A 21 -48.40 -31.13 -7.94
N VAL A 22 -49.16 -31.80 -7.07
CA VAL A 22 -48.83 -31.95 -5.65
C VAL A 22 -48.65 -33.43 -5.36
N GLY A 23 -47.44 -33.86 -4.99
CA GLY A 23 -47.14 -35.27 -4.75
C GLY A 23 -47.86 -35.86 -3.52
N GLY A 24 -48.09 -35.05 -2.49
CA GLY A 24 -48.80 -35.43 -1.26
C GLY A 24 -48.62 -34.43 -0.13
N GLY A 25 -48.71 -34.88 1.13
CA GLY A 25 -48.46 -34.06 2.32
C GLY A 25 -49.70 -33.35 2.85
N SER A 26 -49.51 -32.22 3.55
CA SER A 26 -50.60 -31.43 4.13
C SER A 26 -50.56 -29.98 3.66
N THR A 27 -51.72 -29.44 3.27
CA THR A 27 -51.90 -28.00 3.06
C THR A 27 -50.98 -27.39 1.98
N ASN A 28 -50.58 -28.19 0.99
CA ASN A 28 -49.69 -27.74 -0.09
C ASN A 28 -50.50 -27.16 -1.26
N THR A 29 -49.96 -26.13 -1.92
CA THR A 29 -50.60 -25.45 -3.05
C THR A 29 -49.68 -25.38 -4.27
N ALA A 30 -50.11 -25.95 -5.39
CA ALA A 30 -49.50 -25.77 -6.70
C ALA A 30 -50.50 -25.04 -7.63
N SER A 31 -50.35 -23.73 -7.77
CA SER A 31 -51.29 -22.86 -8.48
C SER A 31 -50.75 -22.29 -9.79
N GLY A 32 -49.43 -22.31 -10.00
CA GLY A 32 -48.80 -21.90 -11.25
C GLY A 32 -48.98 -22.95 -12.36
N ALA A 33 -48.99 -22.53 -13.62
CA ALA A 33 -48.96 -23.47 -14.74
C ALA A 33 -47.66 -24.28 -14.70
N GLN A 34 -47.74 -25.62 -14.86
CA GLN A 34 -46.60 -26.56 -14.74
C GLN A 34 -45.86 -26.47 -13.40
N SER A 35 -46.51 -25.95 -12.35
CA SER A 35 -45.91 -25.87 -11.02
C SER A 35 -45.92 -27.23 -10.32
N THR A 36 -44.91 -27.48 -9.50
CA THR A 36 -44.78 -28.73 -8.76
C THR A 36 -44.51 -28.48 -7.28
N VAL A 37 -45.25 -29.17 -6.41
CA VAL A 37 -44.89 -29.37 -5.01
C VAL A 37 -44.69 -30.86 -4.77
N GLY A 38 -43.47 -31.29 -4.45
CA GLY A 38 -43.17 -32.71 -4.24
C GLY A 38 -43.89 -33.31 -3.02
N GLY A 39 -44.12 -32.51 -1.97
CA GLY A 39 -44.84 -32.91 -0.77
C GLY A 39 -44.57 -31.95 0.41
N GLY A 40 -44.62 -32.47 1.64
CA GLY A 40 -44.34 -31.70 2.85
C GLY A 40 -45.56 -31.01 3.45
N SER A 41 -45.36 -29.88 4.15
CA SER A 41 -46.44 -29.14 4.82
C SER A 41 -46.43 -27.66 4.49
N THR A 42 -47.57 -27.14 4.03
CA THR A 42 -47.77 -25.69 3.84
C THR A 42 -46.82 -25.08 2.79
N ASN A 43 -46.50 -25.83 1.75
CA ASN A 43 -45.65 -25.36 0.66
C ASN A 43 -46.49 -24.76 -0.47
N THR A 44 -46.00 -23.70 -1.11
CA THR A 44 -46.68 -23.00 -2.20
C THR A 44 -45.78 -22.87 -3.43
N ALA A 45 -46.20 -23.42 -4.57
CA ALA A 45 -45.61 -23.20 -5.88
C ALA A 45 -46.63 -22.44 -6.75
N SER A 46 -46.50 -21.12 -6.85
CA SER A 46 -47.47 -20.25 -7.53
C SER A 46 -46.94 -19.63 -8.82
N GLY A 47 -45.63 -19.63 -9.05
CA GLY A 47 -45.05 -19.19 -10.30
C GLY A 47 -45.25 -20.20 -11.43
N ALA A 48 -45.32 -19.75 -12.68
CA ALA A 48 -45.30 -20.67 -13.82
C ALA A 48 -43.97 -21.45 -13.84
N GLN A 49 -44.02 -22.76 -14.04
CA GLN A 49 -42.87 -23.68 -13.99
C GLN A 49 -42.09 -23.63 -12.66
N SER A 50 -42.71 -23.15 -11.58
CA SER A 50 -42.09 -23.11 -10.26
C SER A 50 -42.07 -24.50 -9.62
N THR A 51 -41.07 -24.74 -8.78
CA THR A 51 -40.92 -26.02 -8.08
C THR A 51 -40.63 -25.82 -6.60
N VAL A 52 -41.37 -26.51 -5.75
CA VAL A 52 -41.00 -26.75 -4.36
C VAL A 52 -40.76 -28.25 -4.18
N GLY A 53 -39.52 -28.67 -3.89
CA GLY A 53 -39.20 -30.09 -3.73
C GLY A 53 -39.89 -30.74 -2.54
N GLY A 54 -40.09 -30.00 -1.44
CA GLY A 54 -40.77 -30.46 -0.24
C GLY A 54 -40.50 -29.54 0.96
N GLY A 55 -40.47 -30.10 2.17
CA GLY A 55 -40.17 -29.35 3.40
C GLY A 55 -41.40 -28.66 4.02
N SER A 56 -41.20 -27.52 4.68
CA SER A 56 -42.29 -26.80 5.37
C SER A 56 -42.27 -25.30 5.11
N ILE A 57 -43.43 -24.70 4.82
CA ILE A 57 -43.60 -23.24 4.70
C ILE A 57 -42.69 -22.65 3.60
N ASN A 58 -42.45 -23.40 2.52
CA ASN A 58 -41.65 -22.93 1.40
C ASN A 58 -42.54 -22.29 0.33
N THR A 59 -42.06 -21.20 -0.30
CA THR A 59 -42.80 -20.46 -1.35
C THR A 59 -41.92 -20.26 -2.58
N ALA A 60 -42.32 -20.84 -3.71
CA ALA A 60 -41.76 -20.57 -5.04
C ALA A 60 -42.81 -19.80 -5.87
N SER A 61 -42.69 -18.47 -5.93
CA SER A 61 -43.69 -17.59 -6.57
C SER A 61 -43.20 -16.92 -7.84
N GLY A 62 -41.89 -16.89 -8.09
CA GLY A 62 -41.32 -16.40 -9.35
C GLY A 62 -41.51 -17.38 -10.51
N ILE A 63 -41.52 -16.88 -11.73
CA ILE A 63 -41.52 -17.73 -12.94
C ILE A 63 -40.23 -18.57 -12.93
N GLN A 64 -40.32 -19.87 -13.16
CA GLN A 64 -39.19 -20.81 -13.13
C GLN A 64 -38.41 -20.79 -11.80
N SER A 65 -39.03 -20.34 -10.71
CA SER A 65 -38.39 -20.30 -9.40
C SER A 65 -38.33 -21.68 -8.76
N VAL A 66 -37.31 -21.91 -7.94
CA VAL A 66 -37.08 -23.19 -7.28
C VAL A 66 -36.84 -23.00 -5.79
N VAL A 67 -37.58 -23.74 -4.97
CA VAL A 67 -37.20 -24.03 -3.58
C VAL A 67 -36.95 -25.53 -3.44
N GLY A 68 -35.71 -25.95 -3.26
CA GLY A 68 -35.36 -27.38 -3.21
C GLY A 68 -35.98 -28.10 -2.00
N GLY A 69 -36.13 -27.40 -0.87
CA GLY A 69 -36.74 -27.93 0.36
C GLY A 69 -36.39 -27.09 1.57
N GLY A 70 -36.32 -27.70 2.76
CA GLY A 70 -36.02 -27.00 4.01
C GLY A 70 -37.26 -26.37 4.67
N ALA A 71 -37.06 -25.29 5.42
CA ALA A 71 -38.12 -24.61 6.16
C ALA A 71 -38.12 -23.10 5.91
N GLY A 72 -39.24 -22.52 5.46
CA GLY A 72 -39.38 -21.07 5.32
C GLY A 72 -38.56 -20.45 4.17
N GLY A 73 -38.20 -21.23 3.14
CA GLY A 73 -37.52 -20.72 1.95
C GLY A 73 -38.46 -19.98 1.00
N THR A 74 -38.06 -18.82 0.48
CA THR A 74 -38.84 -18.04 -0.48
C THR A 74 -38.03 -17.75 -1.73
N ALA A 75 -38.48 -18.22 -2.89
CA ALA A 75 -37.95 -17.88 -4.21
C ALA A 75 -39.02 -17.09 -5.00
N SER A 76 -38.94 -15.77 -5.01
CA SER A 76 -39.95 -14.89 -5.62
C SER A 76 -39.48 -14.17 -6.88
N GLY A 77 -38.18 -14.13 -7.15
CA GLY A 77 -37.64 -13.59 -8.39
C GLY A 77 -37.82 -14.55 -9.58
N SER A 78 -37.88 -14.02 -10.80
CA SER A 78 -37.85 -14.87 -12.01
C SER A 78 -36.54 -15.65 -12.06
N GLN A 79 -36.58 -16.95 -12.32
CA GLN A 79 -35.42 -17.86 -12.33
C GLN A 79 -34.63 -17.87 -11.01
N SER A 80 -35.25 -17.44 -9.90
CA SER A 80 -34.59 -17.44 -8.59
C SER A 80 -34.53 -18.83 -7.98
N THR A 81 -33.49 -19.09 -7.18
CA THR A 81 -33.28 -20.40 -6.56
C THR A 81 -32.99 -20.26 -5.07
N VAL A 82 -33.68 -21.05 -4.26
CA VAL A 82 -33.31 -21.37 -2.88
C VAL A 82 -33.12 -22.88 -2.80
N SER A 83 -31.88 -23.38 -2.73
CA SER A 83 -31.66 -24.83 -2.74
C SER A 83 -32.17 -25.52 -1.47
N GLY A 84 -32.23 -24.82 -0.33
CA GLY A 84 -32.79 -25.33 0.92
C GLY A 84 -32.43 -24.48 2.14
N GLY A 85 -32.36 -25.11 3.32
CA GLY A 85 -32.02 -24.44 4.57
C GLY A 85 -33.22 -23.84 5.31
N GLY A 86 -32.98 -22.81 6.13
CA GLY A 86 -33.98 -22.21 7.01
C GLY A 86 -34.17 -20.71 6.81
N GLY A 87 -35.34 -20.25 6.38
CA GLY A 87 -35.65 -18.81 6.30
C GLY A 87 -34.84 -18.04 5.25
N ASN A 88 -34.48 -18.68 4.13
CA ASN A 88 -33.71 -18.06 3.05
C ASN A 88 -34.64 -17.41 2.01
N ILE A 89 -34.23 -16.28 1.43
CA ILE A 89 -35.01 -15.52 0.45
C ILE A 89 -34.15 -15.24 -0.78
N ALA A 90 -34.64 -15.60 -1.97
CA ALA A 90 -34.11 -15.18 -3.26
C ALA A 90 -35.22 -14.43 -4.02
N SER A 91 -35.12 -13.09 -4.07
CA SER A 91 -36.26 -12.24 -4.48
C SER A 91 -36.06 -11.52 -5.82
N ALA A 92 -34.86 -11.56 -6.40
CA ALA A 92 -34.52 -10.88 -7.65
C ALA A 92 -34.27 -11.83 -8.81
N THR A 93 -34.18 -11.30 -10.03
CA THR A 93 -34.05 -12.10 -11.25
C THR A 93 -32.73 -12.86 -11.23
N GLY A 94 -32.78 -14.18 -11.41
CA GLY A 94 -31.59 -15.04 -11.40
C GLY A 94 -30.86 -15.11 -10.05
N SER A 95 -31.44 -14.55 -8.98
CA SER A 95 -30.81 -14.59 -7.65
C SER A 95 -30.79 -16.00 -7.07
N THR A 96 -29.72 -16.35 -6.36
CA THR A 96 -29.53 -17.70 -5.82
C THR A 96 -29.11 -17.67 -4.35
N VAL A 97 -29.76 -18.52 -3.53
CA VAL A 97 -29.29 -18.90 -2.20
C VAL A 97 -29.08 -20.41 -2.16
N GLY A 98 -27.82 -20.83 -2.04
CA GLY A 98 -27.43 -22.25 -2.00
C GLY A 98 -27.84 -22.98 -0.73
N GLY A 99 -28.15 -22.26 0.37
CA GLY A 99 -28.65 -22.84 1.61
C GLY A 99 -28.32 -22.01 2.83
N GLY A 100 -28.09 -22.68 3.96
CA GLY A 100 -27.80 -22.02 5.24
C GLY A 100 -29.06 -21.47 5.91
N GLY A 101 -28.95 -20.36 6.63
CA GLY A 101 -30.08 -19.80 7.39
C GLY A 101 -30.21 -18.28 7.33
N GLY A 102 -31.42 -17.78 7.11
CA GLY A 102 -31.70 -16.33 7.18
C GLY A 102 -30.94 -15.48 6.16
N ASN A 103 -30.59 -16.05 5.01
CA ASN A 103 -29.91 -15.32 3.94
C ASN A 103 -30.93 -14.68 2.99
N THR A 104 -30.63 -13.49 2.46
CA THR A 104 -31.50 -12.78 1.51
C THR A 104 -30.69 -12.31 0.29
N ALA A 105 -31.00 -12.81 -0.90
CA ALA A 105 -30.45 -12.37 -2.18
C ALA A 105 -31.51 -11.58 -2.96
N SER A 106 -31.37 -10.25 -2.98
CA SER A 106 -32.33 -9.32 -3.58
C SER A 106 -31.76 -8.49 -4.72
N GLY A 107 -30.48 -8.59 -5.06
CA GLY A 107 -29.90 -7.99 -6.26
C GLY A 107 -30.04 -8.92 -7.47
N ASP A 108 -30.20 -8.37 -8.67
CA ASP A 108 -30.28 -9.17 -9.89
C ASP A 108 -28.97 -9.93 -10.12
N TYR A 109 -29.07 -11.21 -10.46
CA TYR A 109 -27.94 -12.12 -10.65
C TYR A 109 -27.00 -12.25 -9.43
N SER A 110 -27.49 -11.98 -8.23
CA SER A 110 -26.72 -12.13 -6.99
C SER A 110 -26.72 -13.58 -6.47
N ALA A 111 -25.68 -13.97 -5.74
CA ALA A 111 -25.53 -15.33 -5.23
C ALA A 111 -24.99 -15.40 -3.81
N ILE A 112 -25.68 -16.15 -2.95
CA ILE A 112 -25.25 -16.51 -1.60
C ILE A 112 -25.12 -18.04 -1.53
N PRO A 113 -23.92 -18.64 -1.70
CA PRO A 113 -23.76 -20.09 -1.64
C PRO A 113 -24.16 -20.74 -0.30
N GLY A 114 -24.17 -20.00 0.80
CA GLY A 114 -24.56 -20.51 2.11
C GLY A 114 -24.23 -19.56 3.26
N GLY A 115 -23.97 -20.10 4.44
CA GLY A 115 -23.71 -19.29 5.64
C GLY A 115 -24.99 -18.85 6.33
N ARG A 116 -24.92 -17.80 7.16
CA ARG A 116 -26.08 -17.33 7.93
C ARG A 116 -26.15 -15.80 8.03
N GLY A 117 -27.31 -15.23 7.73
CA GLY A 117 -27.61 -13.82 7.99
C GLY A 117 -26.96 -12.82 7.03
N LEU A 118 -26.59 -13.24 5.82
CA LEU A 118 -26.15 -12.30 4.78
C LEU A 118 -27.35 -11.79 3.98
N THR A 119 -27.41 -10.48 3.78
CA THR A 119 -28.35 -9.82 2.87
C THR A 119 -27.60 -9.11 1.76
N LEU A 120 -27.77 -9.56 0.51
CA LEU A 120 -27.42 -8.79 -0.68
C LEU A 120 -28.67 -8.01 -1.09
N SER A 121 -28.70 -6.70 -0.87
CA SER A 121 -29.89 -5.87 -1.05
C SER A 121 -30.27 -5.69 -2.52
N ALA A 122 -31.38 -4.99 -2.77
CA ALA A 122 -31.90 -4.74 -4.12
C ALA A 122 -30.93 -4.03 -5.08
N SER A 123 -29.91 -3.34 -4.57
CA SER A 123 -28.88 -2.67 -5.37
C SER A 123 -27.57 -3.45 -5.46
N ALA A 124 -27.47 -4.62 -4.83
CA ALA A 124 -26.29 -5.49 -4.87
C ALA A 124 -26.30 -6.41 -6.10
N ASP A 125 -26.57 -5.85 -7.27
CA ASP A 125 -26.61 -6.60 -8.53
C ASP A 125 -25.26 -7.26 -8.79
N ARG A 126 -25.30 -8.47 -9.38
CA ARG A 126 -24.12 -9.27 -9.78
C ARG A 126 -23.13 -9.54 -8.63
N SER A 127 -23.60 -9.47 -7.40
CA SER A 127 -22.76 -9.66 -6.22
C SER A 127 -22.77 -11.11 -5.73
N PHE A 128 -21.66 -11.52 -5.15
CA PHE A 128 -21.46 -12.85 -4.57
C PHE A 128 -21.11 -12.71 -3.10
N GLY A 129 -21.65 -13.56 -2.23
CA GLY A 129 -21.27 -13.45 -0.83
C GLY A 129 -21.52 -14.65 0.05
N PHE A 130 -20.65 -14.82 1.05
CA PHE A 130 -20.78 -15.84 2.08
C PHE A 130 -20.50 -15.22 3.45
N LEU A 131 -21.37 -15.50 4.42
CA LEU A 131 -21.18 -15.10 5.82
C LEU A 131 -21.12 -16.32 6.72
N GLY A 132 -19.94 -16.65 7.23
CA GLY A 132 -19.69 -17.83 8.05
C GLY A 132 -20.40 -17.79 9.41
N GLY A 133 -21.13 -18.85 9.74
CA GLY A 133 -21.47 -19.26 11.11
C GLY A 133 -22.05 -18.20 12.05
N ASN A 134 -22.95 -17.32 11.60
CA ASN A 134 -23.37 -16.15 12.38
C ASN A 134 -24.06 -16.51 13.72
N THR A 135 -23.29 -16.47 14.82
CA THR A 135 -23.65 -16.86 16.20
C THR A 135 -23.96 -15.65 17.09
N GLY A 136 -24.73 -14.71 16.52
CA GLY A 136 -25.33 -13.52 17.11
C GLY A 136 -26.14 -12.83 16.01
N LEU A 137 -27.08 -11.92 16.29
CA LEU A 137 -27.89 -11.25 15.27
C LEU A 137 -27.10 -10.22 14.43
N ASN A 138 -25.80 -10.45 14.20
CA ASN A 138 -24.90 -9.57 13.46
C ASN A 138 -25.05 -9.82 11.96
N ASN A 139 -26.27 -9.72 11.46
CA ASN A 139 -26.56 -9.86 10.04
C ASN A 139 -25.79 -8.80 9.26
N MET A 140 -25.23 -9.19 8.12
CA MET A 140 -24.48 -8.29 7.25
C MET A 140 -25.34 -7.92 6.06
N THR A 141 -25.39 -6.64 5.70
CA THR A 141 -26.11 -6.16 4.53
C THR A 141 -25.14 -5.47 3.58
N ILE A 142 -25.10 -5.95 2.33
CA ILE A 142 -24.33 -5.35 1.23
C ILE A 142 -25.31 -4.74 0.24
N GLY A 143 -25.10 -3.48 -0.12
CA GLY A 143 -25.91 -2.76 -1.11
C GLY A 143 -25.15 -2.26 -2.32
N THR A 144 -23.88 -2.60 -2.44
CA THR A 144 -23.03 -2.22 -3.58
C THR A 144 -23.05 -3.32 -4.61
N ALA A 145 -23.28 -2.97 -5.88
CA ALA A 145 -23.20 -3.90 -7.00
C ALA A 145 -21.76 -4.36 -7.27
N ASP A 146 -21.62 -5.49 -7.95
CA ASP A 146 -20.33 -6.04 -8.41
C ASP A 146 -19.33 -6.34 -7.28
N VAL A 147 -19.83 -6.78 -6.12
CA VAL A 147 -19.00 -7.09 -4.93
C VAL A 147 -18.96 -8.59 -4.65
N ALA A 148 -17.76 -9.09 -4.36
CA ALA A 148 -17.57 -10.38 -3.68
C ALA A 148 -17.29 -10.14 -2.19
N VAL A 149 -18.12 -10.69 -1.30
CA VAL A 149 -17.98 -10.55 0.16
C VAL A 149 -17.77 -11.89 0.87
N PHE A 150 -16.77 -11.94 1.74
CA PHE A 150 -16.46 -13.10 2.58
C PHE A 150 -16.41 -12.64 4.05
N GLY A 151 -17.54 -12.74 4.74
CA GLY A 151 -17.68 -12.29 6.12
C GLY A 151 -17.50 -13.44 7.10
N ASN A 152 -16.77 -13.20 8.20
CA ASN A 152 -16.51 -14.20 9.24
C ASN A 152 -15.97 -15.53 8.69
N THR A 153 -15.06 -15.44 7.73
CA THR A 153 -14.43 -16.60 7.07
C THR A 153 -12.98 -16.32 6.77
N ASP A 154 -12.15 -17.36 6.86
CA ASP A 154 -10.81 -17.34 6.30
C ASP A 154 -10.87 -17.68 4.79
N LEU A 155 -10.12 -16.95 3.96
CA LEU A 155 -9.96 -17.24 2.53
C LEU A 155 -8.58 -17.86 2.30
N TRP A 156 -8.55 -19.17 2.10
CA TRP A 156 -7.30 -19.91 1.89
C TRP A 156 -7.07 -20.14 0.39
N LEU A 157 -5.89 -19.72 -0.10
CA LEU A 157 -5.37 -20.10 -1.41
C LEU A 157 -4.40 -21.26 -1.20
N ALA A 158 -4.93 -22.48 -1.19
CA ALA A 158 -4.18 -23.68 -0.85
C ALA A 158 -3.68 -24.44 -2.08
N ASN A 159 -2.55 -25.13 -1.94
CA ASN A 159 -2.01 -26.09 -2.89
C ASN A 159 -1.74 -27.43 -2.19
N ASN A 160 -1.70 -28.52 -2.95
CA ASN A 160 -1.36 -29.86 -2.45
C ASN A 160 -0.55 -30.67 -3.47
N ASP A 161 -0.01 -30.01 -4.48
CA ASP A 161 0.72 -30.55 -5.62
C ASP A 161 2.17 -30.05 -5.70
N ASN A 162 2.64 -29.41 -4.61
CA ASN A 162 3.96 -28.80 -4.51
C ASN A 162 4.18 -27.59 -5.46
N GLY A 163 3.11 -27.00 -6.01
CA GLY A 163 3.15 -25.77 -6.80
C GLY A 163 2.51 -24.59 -6.07
N ALA A 164 3.22 -23.47 -5.93
CA ALA A 164 2.69 -22.28 -5.26
C ALA A 164 1.38 -21.77 -5.91
N SER A 165 0.44 -21.31 -5.06
CA SER A 165 -0.79 -20.65 -5.50
C SER A 165 -0.68 -19.14 -5.36
N GLN A 166 -1.44 -18.41 -6.18
CA GLN A 166 -1.35 -16.95 -6.25
C GLN A 166 -2.70 -16.26 -6.37
N LEU A 167 -2.77 -15.05 -5.80
CA LEU A 167 -3.84 -14.08 -6.05
C LEU A 167 -3.38 -13.13 -7.17
N ARG A 168 -4.10 -13.09 -8.30
CA ARG A 168 -3.76 -12.26 -9.47
C ARG A 168 -4.72 -11.08 -9.65
N PHE A 169 -4.16 -9.92 -9.96
CA PHE A 169 -4.87 -8.69 -10.34
C PHE A 169 -4.50 -8.34 -11.79
N TYR A 170 -5.41 -8.63 -12.70
CA TYR A 170 -5.21 -8.37 -14.13
C TYR A 170 -5.43 -6.89 -14.45
N GLU A 171 -4.71 -6.38 -15.46
CA GLU A 171 -4.96 -5.05 -16.02
C GLU A 171 -6.33 -4.99 -16.72
N ALA A 172 -6.78 -3.77 -17.06
CA ALA A 172 -8.05 -3.58 -17.75
C ALA A 172 -8.06 -4.32 -19.10
N ASN A 173 -9.09 -5.15 -19.32
CA ASN A 173 -9.32 -5.88 -20.57
C ASN A 173 -10.78 -5.71 -21.00
N SER A 174 -11.00 -5.38 -22.28
CA SER A 174 -12.31 -5.19 -22.91
C SER A 174 -12.50 -6.05 -24.18
N THR A 175 -11.65 -7.06 -24.39
CA THR A 175 -11.71 -7.94 -25.56
C THR A 175 -12.65 -9.13 -25.30
N THR A 176 -13.61 -9.35 -26.20
CA THR A 176 -14.47 -10.53 -26.18
C THR A 176 -13.67 -11.77 -26.58
N GLY A 177 -13.70 -12.84 -25.77
CA GLY A 177 -13.04 -14.10 -26.06
C GLY A 177 -12.56 -14.83 -24.82
N ALA A 178 -11.61 -15.75 -25.01
CA ALA A 178 -10.99 -16.47 -23.90
C ALA A 178 -10.13 -15.52 -23.05
N PHE A 179 -10.44 -15.42 -21.77
CA PHE A 179 -9.65 -14.70 -20.76
C PHE A 179 -8.67 -15.68 -20.07
N PRO A 180 -7.41 -15.29 -19.74
CA PRO A 180 -6.85 -13.93 -19.80
C PRO A 180 -6.16 -13.56 -21.12
N GLY A 181 -6.09 -14.42 -22.13
CA GLY A 181 -5.44 -14.10 -23.41
C GLY A 181 -3.99 -13.59 -23.23
N THR A 182 -3.70 -12.39 -23.70
CA THR A 182 -2.40 -11.69 -23.54
C THR A 182 -2.42 -10.61 -22.46
N THR A 183 -3.43 -10.57 -21.58
CA THR A 183 -3.58 -9.53 -20.54
C THR A 183 -2.55 -9.71 -19.42
N ASN A 184 -1.84 -8.63 -19.08
CA ASN A 184 -0.86 -8.63 -18.00
C ASN A 184 -1.52 -8.60 -16.61
N TYR A 185 -0.77 -8.95 -15.56
CA TYR A 185 -1.25 -8.92 -14.18
C TYR A 185 -0.14 -8.62 -13.17
N THR A 186 -0.53 -8.16 -11.98
CA THR A 186 0.30 -8.16 -10.76
C THR A 186 -0.22 -9.25 -9.82
N SER A 187 0.63 -9.99 -9.11
CA SER A 187 0.18 -11.06 -8.20
C SER A 187 0.93 -11.16 -6.89
N PHE A 188 0.25 -11.71 -5.89
CA PHE A 188 0.87 -12.22 -4.67
C PHE A 188 0.94 -13.73 -4.73
N GLU A 189 2.15 -14.28 -4.55
CA GLU A 189 2.43 -15.71 -4.60
C GLU A 189 3.32 -16.09 -3.42
N ALA A 190 2.92 -17.13 -2.69
CA ALA A 190 3.69 -17.61 -1.56
C ALA A 190 4.72 -18.65 -2.03
N GLY A 191 6.01 -18.32 -1.90
CA GLY A 191 7.10 -19.28 -2.11
C GLY A 191 7.15 -20.37 -1.03
N ALA A 192 8.04 -21.34 -1.18
CA ALA A 192 8.29 -22.36 -0.15
C ALA A 192 8.79 -21.72 1.16
N GLN A 193 8.17 -22.07 2.28
CA GLN A 193 8.48 -21.51 3.62
C GLN A 193 8.83 -22.65 4.59
N ALA A 194 9.74 -22.39 5.53
CA ALA A 194 10.13 -23.35 6.57
C ALA A 194 9.16 -23.38 7.77
N SER A 195 8.29 -22.38 7.88
CA SER A 195 7.29 -22.18 8.93
C SER A 195 6.21 -21.23 8.44
N ASP A 196 5.08 -21.17 9.13
CA ASP A 196 4.03 -20.19 8.84
C ASP A 196 4.54 -18.75 9.03
N ILE A 197 4.18 -17.86 8.09
CA ILE A 197 4.47 -16.43 8.16
C ILE A 197 3.14 -15.66 8.19
N THR A 198 2.91 -14.90 9.26
CA THR A 198 1.70 -14.07 9.41
C THR A 198 2.08 -12.60 9.44
N TYR A 199 1.65 -11.83 8.43
CA TYR A 199 1.81 -10.38 8.42
C TYR A 199 0.60 -9.69 9.05
N THR A 200 0.79 -9.02 10.18
CA THR A 200 -0.28 -8.27 10.85
C THR A 200 -0.15 -6.78 10.54
N LEU A 201 -1.18 -6.17 9.97
CA LEU A 201 -1.20 -4.75 9.60
C LEU A 201 -1.24 -3.82 10.84
N PRO A 202 -0.75 -2.57 10.70
CA PRO A 202 -0.90 -1.55 11.72
C PRO A 202 -2.39 -1.23 11.98
N VAL A 203 -2.72 -0.89 13.23
CA VAL A 203 -4.09 -0.53 13.64
C VAL A 203 -4.48 0.93 13.33
N ALA A 204 -3.56 1.71 12.76
CA ALA A 204 -3.77 3.11 12.40
C ALA A 204 -3.09 3.44 11.08
N ALA A 205 -3.59 4.48 10.41
CA ALA A 205 -2.97 5.10 9.25
C ALA A 205 -1.60 5.74 9.63
N PRO A 206 -0.71 5.97 8.66
CA PRO A 206 0.53 6.69 8.92
C PRO A 206 0.22 8.11 9.39
N SER A 207 1.06 8.66 10.28
CA SER A 207 0.86 10.02 10.80
C SER A 207 1.34 11.09 9.83
N ASN A 208 2.22 10.71 8.89
CA ASN A 208 2.79 11.60 7.89
C ASN A 208 2.70 10.97 6.49
N ASN A 209 2.59 11.81 5.47
CA ASN A 209 2.71 11.36 4.08
C ASN A 209 4.13 10.84 3.81
N GLY A 210 4.25 9.71 3.12
CA GLY A 210 5.53 9.12 2.73
C GLY A 210 6.12 8.11 3.71
N GLU A 211 5.43 7.76 4.79
CA GLU A 211 5.84 6.65 5.66
C GLU A 211 5.77 5.30 4.93
N LEU A 212 6.76 4.45 5.17
CA LEU A 212 6.90 3.11 4.59
C LEU A 212 6.31 2.07 5.53
N LEU A 213 5.71 1.02 4.97
CA LEU A 213 5.25 -0.13 5.75
C LEU A 213 6.39 -1.15 5.84
N SER A 214 6.92 -1.36 7.04
CA SER A 214 7.99 -2.33 7.31
C SER A 214 7.48 -3.48 8.18
N SER A 215 8.14 -4.65 8.11
CA SER A 215 7.84 -5.80 8.97
C SER A 215 9.01 -6.15 9.89
N THR A 216 8.68 -6.68 11.07
CA THR A 216 9.64 -7.39 11.93
C THR A 216 9.83 -8.83 11.45
N THR A 217 10.83 -9.54 11.97
CA THR A 217 11.01 -10.99 11.73
C THR A 217 9.84 -11.84 12.24
N GLY A 218 9.01 -11.31 13.14
CA GLY A 218 7.77 -11.93 13.59
C GLY A 218 6.53 -11.57 12.76
N GLY A 219 6.68 -10.82 11.65
CA GLY A 219 5.58 -10.46 10.76
C GLY A 219 4.69 -9.30 11.24
N VAL A 220 4.97 -8.70 12.39
CA VAL A 220 4.28 -7.46 12.81
C VAL A 220 4.70 -6.32 11.89
N MET A 221 3.73 -5.66 11.23
CA MET A 221 3.96 -4.55 10.33
C MET A 221 3.76 -3.20 11.04
N ALA A 222 4.59 -2.20 10.74
CA ALA A 222 4.51 -0.85 11.30
C ALA A 222 4.90 0.22 10.26
N TRP A 223 4.29 1.39 10.37
CA TRP A 223 4.70 2.57 9.61
C TRP A 223 6.02 3.09 10.16
N THR A 224 6.99 3.29 9.28
CA THR A 224 8.29 3.87 9.59
C THR A 224 8.51 5.10 8.74
N GLY A 225 9.14 6.13 9.31
CA GLY A 225 9.58 7.29 8.55
C GLY A 225 10.50 6.89 7.39
N ASP A 226 10.54 7.73 6.35
CA ASP A 226 11.50 7.60 5.25
C ASP A 226 12.91 7.42 5.83
N PRO A 227 13.66 6.34 5.50
CA PRO A 227 15.03 6.16 5.91
C PRO A 227 15.94 7.13 5.16
N GLN A 228 15.70 8.44 5.31
CA GLN A 228 16.68 9.44 4.92
C GLN A 228 17.92 9.22 5.79
N LEU A 229 19.07 9.14 5.12
CA LEU A 229 20.41 9.02 5.71
C LEU A 229 20.55 9.96 6.92
N SER A 230 20.34 9.42 8.13
CA SER A 230 20.28 10.25 9.33
C SER A 230 21.65 10.77 9.77
N SER A 231 22.75 10.16 9.30
CA SER A 231 24.10 10.77 9.28
C SER A 231 25.12 9.90 8.53
N ILE A 232 26.12 10.53 7.89
CA ILE A 232 27.41 9.90 7.56
C ILE A 232 28.34 10.10 8.77
N ARG A 233 28.78 9.00 9.40
CA ARG A 233 29.83 9.00 10.44
C ARG A 233 31.11 8.39 9.87
N LEU A 234 32.20 9.16 9.90
CA LEU A 234 33.55 8.68 9.58
C LEU A 234 34.30 8.45 10.91
N ASN A 235 34.59 7.18 11.23
CA ASN A 235 35.40 6.82 12.40
C ASN A 235 36.85 6.58 11.96
N GLY A 236 37.75 7.50 12.28
CA GLY A 236 39.20 7.32 12.21
C GLY A 236 39.81 7.33 13.61
N ALA A 237 40.61 6.32 13.95
CA ALA A 237 41.18 6.08 15.27
C ALA A 237 42.33 7.05 15.70
N THR A 238 42.48 8.19 15.01
CA THR A 238 43.37 9.31 15.37
C THR A 238 42.71 10.60 14.91
N ALA A 239 42.42 11.50 15.84
CA ALA A 239 41.58 12.69 15.60
C ALA A 239 42.29 13.76 14.75
N VAL A 240 41.70 14.10 13.60
CA VAL A 240 41.76 15.45 13.03
C VAL A 240 40.41 16.09 13.36
N THR A 241 40.38 17.18 14.12
CA THR A 241 39.12 17.79 14.55
C THR A 241 38.40 18.44 13.36
N ASN A 242 37.12 18.05 13.13
CA ASN A 242 36.13 18.63 12.19
C ASN A 242 36.29 18.44 10.67
N SER A 243 36.71 17.26 10.18
CA SER A 243 36.58 16.89 8.76
C SER A 243 35.36 15.96 8.53
N ARG A 244 34.43 16.31 7.61
CA ARG A 244 33.35 15.42 7.14
C ARG A 244 33.24 15.48 5.61
N ILE A 245 33.25 14.32 4.95
CA ILE A 245 33.02 14.15 3.50
C ILE A 245 31.66 13.46 3.31
N VAL A 246 30.82 13.92 2.34
CA VAL A 246 29.43 13.45 2.10
C VAL A 246 29.23 13.01 0.65
N VAL A 247 28.86 11.75 0.37
CA VAL A 247 28.58 11.24 -1.02
C VAL A 247 27.11 11.32 -1.21
N ASN A 248 26.71 11.77 -2.38
CA ASN A 248 25.50 11.30 -3.02
C ASN A 248 25.67 11.35 -4.54
N GLU A 249 25.03 10.41 -5.24
CA GLU A 249 24.63 10.59 -6.65
C GLU A 249 25.78 10.83 -7.66
N GLY A 250 26.98 10.34 -7.35
CA GLY A 250 28.02 10.12 -8.36
C GLY A 250 29.19 11.11 -8.41
N HIS A 251 29.43 11.93 -7.38
CA HIS A 251 30.69 12.68 -7.29
C HIS A 251 31.32 12.66 -5.91
N TRP A 252 32.58 12.19 -5.87
CA TRP A 252 33.57 12.27 -4.79
C TRP A 252 34.97 12.24 -5.40
N THR A 253 35.76 13.31 -5.27
CA THR A 253 37.25 13.38 -5.18
C THR A 253 37.82 14.69 -5.72
N THR A 254 39.00 15.09 -5.24
CA THR A 254 40.07 15.51 -6.16
C THR A 254 41.32 14.67 -5.91
N GLN A 255 41.84 14.07 -6.98
CA GLN A 255 43.19 13.51 -7.05
C GLN A 255 44.09 14.52 -7.77
N GLY A 256 45.28 14.75 -7.24
CA GLY A 256 46.32 15.59 -7.84
C GLY A 256 47.39 15.94 -6.80
N THR A 257 48.64 16.08 -7.23
CA THR A 257 49.72 16.60 -6.35
C THR A 257 49.40 18.04 -5.96
N ALA A 258 49.40 18.33 -4.66
CA ALA A 258 49.14 19.66 -4.10
C ALA A 258 50.04 20.74 -4.77
N PRO A 259 49.48 21.83 -5.31
CA PRO A 259 50.28 22.92 -5.86
C PRO A 259 51.00 23.70 -4.74
N ALA A 260 52.21 24.17 -5.03
CA ALA A 260 52.93 25.09 -4.17
C ALA A 260 52.45 26.53 -4.44
N ALA A 261 51.75 27.15 -3.48
CA ALA A 261 51.55 28.59 -3.48
C ALA A 261 52.62 29.25 -2.60
N VAL A 262 53.52 29.96 -3.26
CA VAL A 262 54.61 30.74 -2.67
C VAL A 262 54.00 31.99 -2.02
N GLY A 263 54.12 32.11 -0.70
CA GLY A 263 53.74 33.34 0.01
C GLY A 263 54.74 34.45 -0.26
N ASP A 264 54.28 35.69 -0.44
CA ASP A 264 55.16 36.82 -0.14
C ASP A 264 55.29 36.92 1.39
N GLY A 265 56.54 36.91 1.84
CA GLY A 265 56.84 37.28 3.20
C GLY A 265 56.78 38.80 3.28
N THR A 266 55.89 39.33 4.11
CA THR A 266 56.20 40.23 5.24
C THR A 266 55.05 41.21 5.53
N ASN A 267 54.70 41.30 6.82
CA ASN A 267 53.90 42.33 7.50
C ASN A 267 52.37 42.18 7.53
N LEU A 268 51.86 41.46 8.54
CA LEU A 268 50.47 41.53 9.06
C LEU A 268 50.17 42.88 9.78
N ALA A 269 50.50 44.00 9.14
CA ALA A 269 50.04 45.34 9.51
C ALA A 269 49.35 46.08 8.34
N ALA A 270 49.46 45.55 7.11
CA ALA A 270 48.71 45.98 5.94
C ALA A 270 48.23 44.71 5.21
N GLY A 271 47.03 44.74 4.59
CA GLY A 271 46.41 43.58 3.97
C GLY A 271 47.35 42.84 3.00
N VAL A 272 47.39 41.51 3.10
CA VAL A 272 48.20 40.64 2.24
C VAL A 272 47.29 40.03 1.18
N THR A 273 47.62 40.23 -0.10
CA THR A 273 46.88 39.64 -1.23
C THR A 273 47.67 38.45 -1.78
N VAL A 274 47.10 37.25 -1.69
CA VAL A 274 47.67 36.02 -2.26
C VAL A 274 46.95 35.68 -3.57
N THR A 275 47.69 35.69 -4.68
CA THR A 275 47.19 35.23 -5.99
C THR A 275 47.42 33.72 -6.12
N ALA A 276 46.35 32.91 -6.10
CA ALA A 276 46.44 31.47 -6.29
C ALA A 276 46.57 31.12 -7.80
N ALA A 277 47.24 30.01 -8.17
CA ALA A 277 47.28 29.55 -9.56
C ALA A 277 47.14 28.02 -9.73
N SER A 278 46.30 27.69 -10.73
CA SER A 278 45.96 26.41 -11.38
C SER A 278 45.37 25.27 -10.54
N THR A 279 44.13 25.47 -10.07
CA THR A 279 42.91 24.60 -10.14
C THR A 279 42.01 25.02 -8.96
N ASP A 280 41.37 26.19 -9.06
CA ASP A 280 40.84 27.00 -7.93
C ASP A 280 39.84 26.32 -6.95
N VAL A 281 39.58 25.02 -7.06
CA VAL A 281 38.81 24.23 -6.08
C VAL A 281 39.56 23.96 -4.77
N ALA A 282 40.88 24.19 -4.67
CA ALA A 282 41.68 23.91 -3.47
C ALA A 282 43.02 24.67 -3.42
N GLY A 283 43.54 24.96 -2.21
CA GLY A 283 44.90 25.51 -2.06
C GLY A 283 45.40 25.67 -0.62
N ILE A 284 46.67 26.09 -0.49
CA ILE A 284 47.32 26.37 0.81
C ILE A 284 47.70 27.85 0.86
N VAL A 285 47.42 28.49 2.00
CA VAL A 285 47.77 29.88 2.30
C VAL A 285 48.73 29.87 3.48
N THR A 286 49.88 30.53 3.35
CA THR A 286 50.87 30.67 4.43
C THR A 286 51.10 32.15 4.72
N ALA A 287 50.98 32.55 5.98
CA ALA A 287 51.23 33.92 6.45
C ALA A 287 52.21 33.89 7.64
N THR A 288 53.14 34.85 7.71
CA THR A 288 54.07 34.99 8.85
C THR A 288 53.83 36.32 9.56
N ASP A 289 53.79 36.28 10.88
CA ASP A 289 53.62 37.46 11.73
C ASP A 289 54.73 38.49 11.52
N GLY A 290 54.35 39.76 11.35
CA GLY A 290 55.25 40.90 11.16
C GLY A 290 55.67 41.59 12.47
N GLY A 291 55.31 41.05 13.64
CA GLY A 291 55.77 41.55 14.94
C GLY A 291 55.00 42.76 15.46
N SER A 292 53.82 43.07 14.90
CA SER A 292 52.90 44.09 15.42
C SER A 292 51.64 43.43 15.96
N ILE A 293 51.12 43.90 17.10
CA ILE A 293 49.81 43.45 17.61
C ILE A 293 48.71 44.05 16.73
N GLY A 294 48.01 43.22 15.94
CA GLY A 294 46.93 43.69 15.08
C GLY A 294 46.13 42.54 14.44
N THR A 295 44.88 42.85 14.04
CA THR A 295 44.05 41.98 13.20
C THR A 295 44.56 42.01 11.76
N GLY A 296 44.77 40.85 11.16
CA GLY A 296 45.21 40.74 9.76
C GLY A 296 44.10 40.22 8.86
N VAL A 297 43.99 40.75 7.65
CA VAL A 297 43.12 40.21 6.59
C VAL A 297 44.02 39.67 5.49
N ILE A 298 43.83 38.39 5.14
CA ILE A 298 44.47 37.74 3.99
C ILE A 298 43.41 37.59 2.91
N THR A 299 43.56 38.30 1.80
CA THR A 299 42.67 38.16 0.65
C THR A 299 43.25 37.13 -0.30
N VAL A 300 42.49 36.08 -0.59
CA VAL A 300 42.82 35.06 -1.57
C VAL A 300 42.03 35.37 -2.83
N THR A 301 42.73 35.74 -3.90
CA THR A 301 42.13 36.03 -5.20
C THR A 301 42.19 34.79 -6.08
N PHE A 302 41.05 34.39 -6.62
CA PHE A 302 40.94 33.31 -7.60
C PHE A 302 41.56 33.73 -8.92
N ASN A 303 42.18 32.78 -9.62
CA ASN A 303 42.80 33.03 -10.91
C ASN A 303 41.75 33.26 -12.01
N ALA A 304 40.56 32.68 -11.86
CA ALA A 304 39.39 32.94 -12.69
C ALA A 304 38.15 33.23 -11.83
N ALA A 305 37.25 34.06 -12.34
CA ALA A 305 35.99 34.34 -11.66
C ALA A 305 35.03 33.13 -11.76
N TYR A 306 34.43 32.74 -10.65
CA TYR A 306 33.31 31.81 -10.60
C TYR A 306 32.02 32.45 -11.15
N ASN A 307 31.09 31.63 -11.64
CA ASN A 307 29.79 32.09 -12.15
C ASN A 307 28.90 32.70 -11.05
N SER A 308 29.07 32.25 -9.81
CA SER A 308 28.38 32.70 -8.61
C SER A 308 29.36 32.70 -7.43
N SER A 309 29.05 33.41 -6.33
CA SER A 309 29.90 33.34 -5.12
C SER A 309 29.93 31.91 -4.59
N PRO A 310 31.10 31.24 -4.54
CA PRO A 310 31.17 29.84 -4.16
C PRO A 310 31.09 29.68 -2.64
N VAL A 311 31.00 28.43 -2.15
CA VAL A 311 31.25 28.13 -0.74
C VAL A 311 32.73 27.83 -0.54
N VAL A 312 33.36 28.52 0.40
CA VAL A 312 34.78 28.32 0.73
C VAL A 312 34.89 27.69 2.11
N LEU A 313 35.54 26.53 2.18
CA LEU A 313 35.93 25.88 3.42
C LEU A 313 37.41 26.17 3.69
N VAL A 314 37.74 26.71 4.85
CA VAL A 314 39.12 26.95 5.28
C VAL A 314 39.38 26.18 6.57
N VAL A 315 40.48 25.42 6.62
CA VAL A 315 40.92 24.66 7.79
C VAL A 315 42.36 25.01 8.16
N PRO A 316 42.73 25.00 9.45
CA PRO A 316 44.12 25.15 9.87
C PRO A 316 45.01 24.05 9.28
N GLY A 317 46.13 24.43 8.68
CA GLY A 317 47.17 23.54 8.16
C GLY A 317 48.34 23.32 9.12
N ASN A 318 48.42 24.06 10.24
CA ASN A 318 49.42 23.86 11.28
C ASN A 318 48.88 24.21 12.69
N ALA A 319 49.65 23.85 13.73
CA ALA A 319 49.26 24.05 15.13
C ALA A 319 49.08 25.54 15.50
N THR A 320 49.90 26.43 14.92
CA THR A 320 49.83 27.87 15.15
C THR A 320 48.51 28.46 14.61
N ALA A 321 48.09 28.08 13.41
CA ALA A 321 46.78 28.45 12.86
C ALA A 321 45.61 27.79 13.60
N ALA A 322 45.79 26.58 14.13
CA ALA A 322 44.75 25.92 14.93
C ALA A 322 44.55 26.58 16.30
N GLY A 323 45.60 27.19 16.85
CA GLY A 323 45.54 27.97 18.09
C GLY A 323 45.07 29.41 17.91
N ALA A 324 44.96 29.89 16.66
CA ALA A 324 44.50 31.25 16.34
C ALA A 324 42.98 31.31 16.17
N SER A 325 42.39 32.45 16.51
CA SER A 325 41.00 32.73 16.13
C SER A 325 40.96 33.31 14.72
N PHE A 326 40.23 32.66 13.81
CA PHE A 326 40.07 33.13 12.43
C PHE A 326 38.64 32.93 11.91
N PHE A 327 38.25 33.70 10.90
CA PHE A 327 37.00 33.49 10.17
C PHE A 327 37.11 33.88 8.69
N VAL A 328 36.26 33.29 7.86
CA VAL A 328 36.18 33.61 6.43
C VAL A 328 35.14 34.69 6.18
N SER A 329 35.44 35.70 5.35
CA SER A 329 34.48 36.74 4.95
C SER A 329 34.66 37.15 3.48
N ASN A 330 33.84 38.09 3.01
CA ASN A 330 33.94 38.73 1.70
C ASN A 330 34.08 37.73 0.53
N VAL A 331 33.40 36.59 0.63
CA VAL A 331 33.38 35.58 -0.44
C VAL A 331 32.61 36.13 -1.63
N SER A 332 33.33 36.28 -2.74
CA SER A 332 32.86 36.80 -4.02
C SER A 332 33.20 35.82 -5.14
N THR A 333 32.75 36.11 -6.35
CA THR A 333 33.12 35.33 -7.54
C THR A 333 34.62 35.35 -7.82
N THR A 334 35.38 36.32 -7.30
CA THR A 334 36.79 36.52 -7.62
C THR A 334 37.74 36.38 -6.43
N ALA A 335 37.24 36.37 -5.19
CA ALA A 335 38.09 36.30 -4.00
C ALA A 335 37.33 35.91 -2.73
N PHE A 336 38.07 35.58 -1.68
CA PHE A 336 37.59 35.52 -0.30
C PHE A 336 38.66 36.02 0.69
N ASP A 337 38.24 36.38 1.90
CA ASP A 337 39.13 36.82 2.97
C ASP A 337 39.24 35.79 4.09
N ILE A 338 40.45 35.59 4.60
CA ILE A 338 40.74 34.94 5.88
C ILE A 338 41.10 36.04 6.88
N ASN A 339 40.24 36.28 7.85
CA ASN A 339 40.44 37.27 8.91
C ASN A 339 41.07 36.59 10.12
N LEU A 340 42.23 37.08 10.52
CA LEU A 340 43.00 36.58 11.65
C LEU A 340 42.90 37.55 12.82
N SER A 341 42.49 37.02 13.97
CA SER A 341 42.55 37.70 15.25
C SER A 341 43.78 37.15 16.00
N THR A 342 44.90 37.86 15.93
CA THR A 342 46.12 37.53 16.66
C THR A 342 46.34 38.50 17.81
N THR A 343 46.55 38.01 19.03
CA THR A 343 46.69 38.83 20.25
C THR A 343 48.15 39.02 20.69
N SER A 344 49.11 38.26 20.15
CA SER A 344 50.53 38.38 20.49
C SER A 344 51.40 38.33 19.23
N GLY A 345 51.73 39.51 18.68
CA GLY A 345 52.67 39.60 17.59
C GLY A 345 54.10 39.39 18.11
N ASN A 346 54.70 38.22 17.92
CA ASN A 346 56.10 37.94 18.28
C ASN A 346 57.07 38.04 17.08
N GLY A 347 56.55 38.24 15.87
CA GLY A 347 57.32 38.37 14.63
C GLY A 347 57.95 37.06 14.12
N ALA A 348 57.56 35.92 14.70
CA ALA A 348 58.15 34.61 14.40
C ALA A 348 57.10 33.53 14.06
N ASP A 349 55.82 33.78 14.33
CA ASP A 349 54.77 32.79 14.13
C ASP A 349 54.32 32.69 12.67
N THR A 350 54.33 31.48 12.12
CA THR A 350 53.79 31.17 10.78
C THR A 350 52.44 30.47 10.90
N TYR A 351 51.43 30.98 10.19
CA TYR A 351 50.07 30.45 10.09
C TYR A 351 49.86 29.81 8.72
N VAL A 352 49.39 28.56 8.69
CA VAL A 352 49.07 27.84 7.45
C VAL A 352 47.58 27.51 7.42
N PHE A 353 46.91 27.78 6.31
CA PHE A 353 45.50 27.44 6.06
C PHE A 353 45.36 26.63 4.78
N ASN A 354 44.54 25.59 4.81
CA ASN A 354 44.14 24.87 3.59
C ASN A 354 42.71 25.29 3.26
N TYR A 355 42.43 25.63 2.00
CA TYR A 355 41.09 25.97 1.55
C TYR A 355 40.59 25.01 0.47
N HIS A 356 39.27 24.84 0.43
CA HIS A 356 38.53 24.17 -0.64
C HIS A 356 37.37 25.06 -1.10
N VAL A 357 37.15 25.14 -2.40
CA VAL A 357 36.07 25.90 -3.01
C VAL A 357 35.07 24.93 -3.61
N ILE A 358 33.79 25.16 -3.30
CA ILE A 358 32.67 24.35 -3.75
C ILE A 358 31.81 25.25 -4.64
N GLU A 359 31.75 24.91 -5.92
CA GLU A 359 30.82 25.52 -6.87
C GLU A 359 29.39 25.05 -6.56
N MET A 360 28.47 26.02 -6.58
CA MET A 360 27.04 25.77 -6.48
C MET A 360 26.48 25.92 -7.90
N ASP A 361 26.36 24.79 -8.61
CA ASP A 361 25.66 24.70 -9.91
C ASP A 361 24.14 24.50 -9.71
#